data_AF-A0A923Q512-F1
#
_entry.id   AF-A0A923Q512-F1
#
_cell.length_a   1.000
_cell.length_b   1.000
_cell.length_c   1.000
_cell.angle_alpha   90.00
_cell.angle_beta   90.00
_cell.angle_gamma   90.00
#
_symmetry.space_group_name_H-M   'P 1'
#
loop_
_entity.id
_entity.type
_entity.pdbx_description
1 polymer ?
#
loop_
_entity_poly.entity_id
_entity_poly.type
_entity_poly.pdbx_seq_one_letter_code
_entity_poly.pdbx_strand_id
1 'polypeptide(L)'
;VQVIVYTGAILMLFLFVLMLVGVDSSDSLVETLRGQRVAAFVVGLGFAGLLMGAIASAVVQADGTVAAVGLDQVNQEGNVVGIARLLFTDYLFAFEVTSALLITAALGAMVLAHKERTTPRVTQRELARARFMTGGNPIAAPGPGVFAGRNSAATPALLPDGSMAPTSVSRVLQAEAYAAPSQGPSVVRGAISHTAAGRDTDEDAESGEGVHR
;
A
#
# COMPACT_ATOMS: atom_id res chain seq x y z
N VAL A 1 -16.18 -13.54 21.98
CA VAL A 1 -15.56 -14.11 20.76
C VAL A 1 -15.68 -13.19 19.55
N GLN A 2 -16.89 -12.71 19.21
CA GLN A 2 -17.14 -11.80 18.06
C GLN A 2 -16.12 -10.67 17.92
N VAL A 3 -15.87 -9.93 19.01
CA VAL A 3 -14.97 -8.76 18.99
C VAL A 3 -13.53 -9.15 18.67
N ILE A 4 -13.05 -10.24 19.26
CA ILE A 4 -11.65 -10.67 19.12
C ILE A 4 -11.40 -11.32 17.75
N VAL A 5 -12.32 -12.17 17.29
CA VAL A 5 -12.12 -12.95 16.05
C VAL A 5 -12.62 -12.19 14.83
N TYR A 6 -13.89 -11.79 14.81
CA TYR A 6 -14.50 -11.21 13.62
C TYR A 6 -13.99 -9.80 13.37
N THR A 7 -14.18 -8.89 14.33
CA THR A 7 -13.70 -7.50 14.16
C THR A 7 -12.20 -7.37 14.39
N GLY A 8 -11.60 -8.22 15.23
CA GLY A 8 -10.18 -8.13 15.59
C GLY A 8 -9.25 -8.74 14.54
N ALA A 9 -9.49 -9.98 14.11
CA ALA A 9 -8.60 -10.68 13.19
C ALA A 9 -9.07 -10.63 11.74
N ILE A 10 -10.32 -11.03 11.47
CA ILE A 10 -10.82 -11.20 10.09
C ILE A 10 -10.98 -9.84 9.41
N LEU A 11 -11.65 -8.89 10.06
CA LEU A 11 -11.85 -7.55 9.51
C LEU A 11 -10.51 -6.83 9.31
N MET A 12 -9.59 -6.91 10.28
CA MET A 12 -8.27 -6.28 10.16
C MET A 12 -7.43 -6.89 9.04
N LEU A 13 -7.46 -8.22 8.88
CA LEU A 13 -6.82 -8.90 7.75
C LEU A 13 -7.40 -8.41 6.42
N PHE A 14 -8.72 -8.33 6.32
CA PHE A 14 -9.38 -7.87 5.10
C PHE A 14 -9.03 -6.42 4.77
N LEU A 15 -9.09 -5.51 5.75
CA LEU A 15 -8.69 -4.12 5.57
C LEU A 15 -7.21 -3.99 5.19
N PHE A 16 -6.33 -4.77 5.80
CA PHE A 16 -4.91 -4.79 5.44
C PHE A 16 -4.71 -5.19 3.98
N VAL A 17 -5.40 -6.24 3.52
CA VAL A 17 -5.33 -6.69 2.12
C VAL A 17 -5.89 -5.63 1.17
N LEU A 18 -7.02 -5.00 1.49
CA LEU A 18 -7.57 -3.91 0.67
C LEU A 18 -6.60 -2.73 0.56
N MET A 19 -5.95 -2.37 1.67
CA MET A 19 -4.94 -1.30 1.68
C MET A 19 -3.70 -1.67 0.88
N LEU A 20 -3.24 -2.92 0.94
CA LEU A 20 -2.08 -3.40 0.17
C LEU A 20 -2.37 -3.40 -1.32
N VAL A 21 -3.55 -3.89 -1.72
CA VAL A 21 -3.95 -3.99 -3.13
C VAL A 21 -4.25 -2.62 -3.74
N GLY A 22 -4.67 -1.65 -2.92
CA GLY A 22 -5.03 -0.31 -3.40
C GLY A 22 -6.31 -0.37 -4.24
N VAL A 23 -7.47 -0.36 -3.57
CA VAL A 23 -8.76 -0.33 -4.26
C VAL A 23 -8.98 1.04 -4.90
N ASP A 24 -8.87 1.12 -6.23
CA ASP A 24 -9.29 2.28 -6.99
C ASP A 24 -10.81 2.24 -7.12
N SER A 25 -11.50 3.21 -6.53
CA SER A 25 -12.96 3.29 -6.47
C SER A 25 -13.58 3.89 -7.73
N SER A 26 -12.96 3.61 -8.87
CA SER A 26 -13.43 4.00 -10.20
C SER A 26 -14.38 2.95 -10.76
N ASP A 27 -15.36 2.51 -9.96
CA ASP A 27 -16.42 1.65 -10.46
C ASP A 27 -17.46 2.56 -11.14
N SER A 28 -17.40 2.57 -12.46
CA SER A 28 -18.33 3.26 -13.33
C SER A 28 -19.76 2.88 -12.92
N LEU A 29 -20.56 3.87 -12.49
CA LEU A 29 -21.99 3.71 -12.18
C LEU A 29 -22.85 3.38 -13.41
N VAL A 30 -22.26 2.77 -14.44
CA VAL A 30 -22.92 2.33 -15.66
C VAL A 30 -23.47 0.94 -15.40
N GLU A 31 -24.78 0.89 -15.16
CA GLU A 31 -25.53 -0.36 -15.05
C GLU A 31 -25.44 -1.14 -16.37
N THR A 32 -24.69 -2.26 -16.39
CA THR A 32 -24.62 -3.16 -17.56
C THR A 32 -25.99 -3.72 -17.93
N LEU A 33 -26.83 -4.01 -16.93
CA LEU A 33 -28.22 -4.44 -17.09
C LEU A 33 -29.15 -3.39 -16.48
N ARG A 34 -29.93 -2.71 -17.32
CA ARG A 34 -30.93 -1.72 -16.88
C ARG A 34 -31.90 -2.36 -15.88
N GLY A 35 -32.04 -1.74 -14.70
CA GLY A 35 -32.99 -2.17 -13.67
C GLY A 35 -32.45 -3.22 -12.69
N GLN A 36 -31.21 -3.70 -12.82
CA GLN A 36 -30.64 -4.71 -11.93
C GLN A 36 -30.62 -4.26 -10.46
N ARG A 37 -30.29 -3.00 -10.16
CA ARG A 37 -30.30 -2.47 -8.77
C ARG A 37 -31.69 -2.52 -8.14
N VAL A 38 -32.71 -2.09 -8.88
CA VAL A 38 -34.08 -2.09 -8.40
C VAL A 38 -34.56 -3.53 -8.20
N ALA A 39 -34.28 -4.42 -9.15
CA ALA A 39 -34.60 -5.83 -9.02
C ALA A 39 -33.88 -6.48 -7.83
N ALA A 40 -32.58 -6.22 -7.64
CA ALA A 40 -31.79 -6.73 -6.52
C ALA A 40 -32.31 -6.21 -5.17
N PHE A 41 -32.71 -4.94 -5.12
CA PHE A 41 -33.32 -4.35 -3.91
C PHE A 41 -34.67 -5.00 -3.59
N VAL A 42 -35.56 -5.15 -4.59
CA VAL A 42 -36.87 -5.77 -4.41
C VAL A 42 -36.73 -7.24 -3.99
N VAL A 43 -35.84 -7.99 -4.64
CA VAL A 43 -35.57 -9.40 -4.28
C VAL A 43 -34.94 -9.50 -2.90
N GLY A 44 -33.95 -8.65 -2.58
CA GLY A 44 -33.30 -8.64 -1.27
C GLY A 44 -34.28 -8.31 -0.14
N LEU A 45 -35.14 -7.31 -0.34
CA LEU A 45 -36.17 -6.94 0.64
C LEU A 45 -37.25 -8.02 0.76
N GLY A 46 -37.68 -8.58 -0.36
CA GLY A 46 -38.63 -9.71 -0.38
C GLY A 46 -38.08 -10.93 0.34
N PHE A 47 -36.80 -11.27 0.13
CA PHE A 47 -36.12 -12.37 0.81
C PHE A 47 -35.98 -12.12 2.31
N ALA A 48 -35.59 -10.90 2.71
CA ALA A 48 -35.53 -10.52 4.12
C ALA A 48 -36.91 -10.58 4.78
N GLY A 49 -37.96 -10.12 4.10
CA GLY A 49 -39.34 -10.24 4.56
C GLY A 49 -39.81 -11.69 4.70
N LEU A 50 -39.46 -12.54 3.73
CA LEU A 50 -39.79 -13.97 3.77
C LEU A 50 -39.06 -14.67 4.93
N LEU A 51 -37.77 -14.41 5.13
CA LEU A 51 -37.02 -14.94 6.27
C LEU A 51 -37.59 -14.46 7.60
N MET A 52 -37.88 -13.17 7.74
CA MET A 52 -38.50 -12.64 8.96
C MET A 52 -39.88 -13.25 9.19
N GLY A 53 -40.70 -13.38 8.15
CA GLY A 53 -42.00 -14.03 8.23
C GLY A 53 -41.90 -15.51 8.61
N ALA A 54 -40.95 -16.25 8.05
CA ALA A 54 -40.70 -17.64 8.37
C ALA A 54 -40.25 -17.81 9.83
N ILE A 55 -39.29 -17.01 10.29
CA ILE A 55 -38.83 -17.03 11.70
C ILE A 55 -39.97 -16.63 12.64
N ALA A 56 -40.72 -15.57 12.31
CA ALA A 56 -41.85 -15.14 13.11
C ALA A 56 -42.92 -16.24 13.19
N SER A 57 -43.24 -16.92 12.08
CA SER A 57 -44.19 -18.03 12.07
C SER A 57 -43.74 -19.25 12.89
N ALA A 58 -42.42 -19.42 13.04
CA ALA A 58 -41.85 -20.53 13.81
C ALA A 58 -41.75 -20.22 15.31
N VAL A 59 -41.65 -18.94 15.69
CA VAL A 59 -41.34 -18.51 17.06
C VAL A 59 -42.52 -17.85 17.76
N VAL A 60 -43.40 -17.19 17.01
CA VAL A 60 -44.61 -16.53 17.54
C VAL A 60 -45.71 -17.57 17.67
N GLN A 61 -46.21 -17.75 18.89
CA GLN A 61 -47.31 -18.66 19.20
C GLN A 61 -48.66 -18.07 18.74
N ALA A 62 -49.70 -18.90 18.74
CA ALA A 62 -51.04 -18.52 18.28
C ALA A 62 -51.67 -17.35 19.06
N ASP A 63 -51.20 -17.07 20.27
CA ASP A 63 -51.60 -15.95 21.12
C ASP A 63 -50.79 -14.67 20.89
N GLY A 64 -49.88 -14.68 19.91
CA GLY A 64 -49.00 -13.56 19.59
C GLY A 64 -47.80 -13.42 20.54
N THR A 65 -47.61 -14.35 21.48
CA THR A 65 -46.48 -14.33 22.40
C THR A 65 -45.28 -15.09 21.86
N VAL A 66 -44.09 -14.60 22.18
CA VAL A 66 -42.83 -15.32 21.92
C VAL A 66 -42.49 -16.09 23.19
N ALA A 67 -42.39 -17.42 23.10
CA ALA A 67 -41.96 -18.22 24.23
C ALA A 67 -40.54 -17.81 24.64
N ALA A 68 -40.38 -17.25 25.83
CA ALA A 68 -39.07 -17.02 26.42
C ALA A 68 -38.49 -18.38 26.83
N VAL A 69 -37.80 -19.05 25.90
CA VAL A 69 -37.10 -20.31 26.19
C VAL A 69 -36.00 -19.99 27.21
N GLY A 70 -35.96 -20.77 28.30
CA GLY A 70 -35.23 -20.49 29.55
C GLY A 70 -33.73 -20.26 29.44
N LEU A 71 -33.33 -19.11 28.89
CA LEU A 71 -31.97 -18.60 28.79
C LEU A 71 -31.28 -18.53 30.15
N ASP A 72 -32.04 -18.25 31.21
CA ASP A 72 -31.51 -18.20 32.58
C ASP A 72 -31.07 -19.58 33.06
N GLN A 73 -31.79 -20.64 32.69
CA GLN A 73 -31.44 -22.02 33.07
C GLN A 73 -30.22 -22.53 32.29
N VAL A 74 -30.08 -22.15 31.02
CA VAL A 74 -28.95 -22.52 30.17
C VAL A 74 -27.67 -21.76 30.56
N ASN A 75 -27.78 -20.56 31.14
CA ASN A 75 -26.63 -19.74 31.54
C ASN A 75 -26.13 -19.98 32.98
N GLN A 76 -26.74 -20.87 33.77
CA GLN A 76 -26.39 -21.04 35.19
C GLN A 76 -24.96 -21.50 35.46
N GLU A 77 -24.41 -22.38 34.62
CA GLU A 77 -23.01 -22.84 34.72
C GLU A 77 -21.99 -21.86 34.10
N GLY A 78 -22.47 -20.76 33.50
CA GLY A 78 -21.65 -19.84 32.73
C GLY A 78 -21.48 -20.28 31.28
N ASN A 79 -21.80 -19.37 30.35
CA ASN A 79 -21.86 -19.63 28.91
C ASN A 79 -20.57 -20.27 28.34
N VAL A 80 -19.39 -19.80 28.77
CA VAL A 80 -18.10 -20.32 28.26
C VAL A 80 -17.84 -21.76 28.71
N VAL A 81 -18.13 -22.08 29.98
CA VAL A 81 -17.90 -23.42 30.54
C VAL A 81 -18.87 -24.42 29.91
N GLY A 82 -20.14 -24.03 29.75
CA GLY A 82 -21.15 -24.83 29.08
C GLY A 82 -20.74 -25.15 27.62
N ILE A 83 -20.38 -24.14 26.84
CA ILE A 83 -19.92 -24.34 25.45
C ILE A 83 -18.68 -25.25 25.41
N ALA A 84 -17.72 -25.05 26.30
CA ALA A 84 -16.51 -25.87 26.33
C ALA A 84 -16.84 -27.36 26.60
N ARG A 85 -17.75 -27.65 27.54
CA ARG A 85 -18.19 -29.02 27.80
C ARG A 85 -18.76 -29.67 26.55
N LEU A 86 -19.75 -29.04 25.90
CA LEU A 86 -20.36 -29.59 24.69
C LEU A 86 -19.34 -29.75 23.55
N LEU A 87 -18.42 -28.80 23.39
CA LEU A 87 -17.44 -28.80 22.32
C LEU A 87 -16.40 -29.93 22.48
N PHE A 88 -16.01 -30.25 23.71
CA PHE A 88 -15.04 -31.31 24.00
C PHE A 88 -15.66 -32.68 24.31
N THR A 89 -16.98 -32.79 24.45
CA THR A 89 -17.68 -34.08 24.56
C THR A 89 -18.41 -34.42 23.26
N ASP A 90 -19.55 -33.78 23.02
CA ASP A 90 -20.53 -34.20 22.02
C ASP A 90 -20.11 -33.76 20.61
N TYR A 91 -19.45 -32.60 20.53
CA TYR A 91 -18.99 -32.00 19.28
C TYR A 91 -17.49 -32.14 19.06
N LEU A 92 -16.82 -33.08 19.74
CA LEU A 92 -15.38 -33.28 19.62
C LEU A 92 -14.95 -33.53 18.17
N PHE A 93 -15.73 -34.33 17.43
CA PHE A 93 -15.44 -34.60 16.02
C PHE A 93 -15.56 -33.33 15.15
N ALA A 94 -16.59 -32.51 15.38
CA ALA A 94 -16.74 -31.25 14.66
C ALA A 94 -15.58 -30.29 14.97
N PHE A 95 -15.15 -30.23 16.23
CA PHE A 95 -13.98 -29.45 16.65
C PHE A 95 -12.71 -29.93 15.94
N GLU A 96 -12.47 -31.24 15.85
CA GLU A 96 -11.31 -31.81 15.17
C GLU A 96 -11.29 -31.43 13.69
N VAL A 97 -12.43 -31.56 13.00
CA VAL A 97 -12.56 -31.18 11.58
C VAL A 97 -12.31 -29.70 11.39
N THR A 98 -12.81 -28.83 12.28
CA THR A 98 -12.52 -27.38 12.19
C THR A 98 -11.05 -27.07 12.43
N SER A 99 -10.38 -27.80 13.34
CA SER A 99 -8.95 -27.65 13.59
C SER A 99 -8.12 -28.06 12.38
N ALA A 100 -8.46 -29.19 11.75
CA ALA A 100 -7.86 -29.60 10.49
C ALA A 100 -8.09 -28.56 9.38
N LEU A 101 -9.29 -28.01 9.27
CA LEU A 101 -9.62 -26.94 8.31
C LEU A 101 -8.75 -25.70 8.53
N LEU A 102 -8.53 -25.27 9.77
CA LEU A 102 -7.67 -24.12 10.08
C LEU A 102 -6.20 -24.37 9.70
N ILE A 103 -5.69 -25.58 9.95
CA ILE A 103 -4.34 -25.98 9.52
C ILE A 103 -4.24 -25.95 7.99
N THR A 104 -5.21 -26.55 7.29
CA THR A 104 -5.27 -26.55 5.83
C THR A 104 -5.38 -25.14 5.27
N ALA A 105 -6.16 -24.26 5.90
CA ALA A 105 -6.28 -22.86 5.49
C ALA A 105 -4.95 -22.10 5.63
N ALA A 106 -4.22 -22.30 6.74
CA ALA A 106 -2.91 -21.70 6.93
C ALA A 106 -1.88 -22.19 5.90
N LEU A 107 -1.87 -23.50 5.61
CA LEU A 107 -1.03 -24.08 4.55
C LEU A 107 -1.43 -23.54 3.17
N GLY A 108 -2.73 -23.46 2.87
CA GLY A 108 -3.25 -22.91 1.63
C GLY A 108 -2.84 -21.45 1.44
N ALA A 109 -2.91 -20.63 2.49
CA ALA A 109 -2.46 -19.25 2.46
C ALA A 109 -0.93 -19.15 2.24
N MET A 110 -0.12 -19.99 2.91
CA MET A 110 1.33 -20.00 2.73
C MET A 110 1.72 -20.37 1.29
N VAL A 111 1.09 -21.40 0.73
CA VAL A 111 1.33 -21.85 -0.66
C VAL A 111 0.89 -20.78 -1.65
N LEU A 112 -0.29 -20.18 -1.46
CA LEU A 112 -0.81 -19.15 -2.37
C LEU A 112 -0.02 -17.84 -2.29
N ALA A 113 0.50 -17.47 -1.12
CA ALA A 113 1.36 -16.31 -0.94
C ALA A 113 2.81 -16.56 -1.44
N HIS A 114 3.20 -17.81 -1.66
CA HIS A 114 4.53 -18.14 -2.15
C HIS A 114 4.68 -17.74 -3.61
N LYS A 115 5.36 -16.62 -3.86
CA LYS A 115 5.69 -16.16 -5.21
C LYS A 115 7.02 -16.75 -5.66
N GLU A 116 6.96 -17.77 -6.50
CA GLU A 116 8.15 -18.25 -7.21
C GLU A 116 8.62 -17.21 -8.23
N ARG A 117 9.94 -17.03 -8.30
CA ARG A 117 10.56 -16.17 -9.32
C ARG A 117 10.82 -17.02 -10.55
N THR A 118 10.09 -16.75 -11.63
CA THR A 118 10.27 -17.43 -12.92
C THR A 118 11.58 -17.07 -13.62
N THR A 119 12.19 -15.95 -13.24
CA THR A 119 13.50 -15.53 -13.75
C THR A 119 14.54 -15.47 -12.62
N PRO A 120 15.78 -15.93 -12.88
CA PRO A 120 16.89 -15.74 -11.94
C PRO A 120 17.06 -14.26 -11.59
N ARG A 121 17.52 -13.96 -10.38
CA ARG A 121 17.91 -12.60 -10.02
C ARG A 121 19.16 -12.24 -10.83
N VAL A 122 19.06 -11.23 -11.69
CA VAL A 122 20.23 -10.73 -12.43
C VAL A 122 21.28 -10.28 -11.41
N THR A 123 22.46 -10.89 -11.48
CA THR A 123 23.53 -10.58 -10.52
C THR A 123 24.19 -9.25 -10.86
N GLN A 124 24.83 -8.61 -9.87
CA GLN A 124 25.58 -7.37 -10.11
C GLN A 124 26.67 -7.56 -11.19
N ARG A 125 27.29 -8.75 -11.25
CA ARG A 125 28.27 -9.12 -12.27
C ARG A 125 27.65 -9.21 -13.67
N GLU A 126 26.48 -9.82 -13.80
CA GLU A 126 25.73 -9.88 -15.06
C GLU A 126 25.32 -8.49 -15.53
N LEU A 127 24.81 -7.64 -14.63
CA LEU A 127 24.49 -6.24 -14.95
C LEU A 127 25.72 -5.46 -15.40
N ALA A 128 26.87 -5.64 -14.74
CA ALA A 128 28.12 -5.02 -15.15
C ALA A 128 28.55 -5.50 -16.54
N ARG A 129 28.55 -6.82 -16.78
CA ARG A 129 28.89 -7.41 -18.09
C ARG A 129 27.97 -6.91 -19.19
N ALA A 130 26.66 -6.85 -18.94
CA ALA A 130 25.69 -6.33 -19.90
C ALA A 130 26.02 -4.88 -20.31
N ARG A 131 26.37 -4.00 -19.37
CA ARG A 131 26.76 -2.61 -19.71
C ARG A 131 27.94 -2.54 -20.68
N PHE A 132 28.95 -3.39 -20.50
CA PHE A 132 30.12 -3.44 -21.39
C PHE A 132 29.78 -4.04 -22.77
N MET A 133 28.95 -5.09 -22.83
CA MET A 133 28.64 -5.79 -24.08
C MET A 133 27.61 -5.06 -24.96
N THR A 134 26.72 -4.27 -24.35
CA THR A 134 25.62 -3.59 -25.08
C THR A 134 26.06 -2.24 -25.67
N GLY A 135 27.36 -1.90 -25.63
CA GLY A 135 27.90 -0.64 -26.16
C GLY A 135 27.43 0.62 -25.41
N GLY A 136 26.89 0.46 -24.20
CA GLY A 136 26.42 1.55 -23.35
C GLY A 136 27.54 2.16 -22.51
N ASN A 137 27.18 3.09 -21.61
CA ASN A 137 28.15 3.71 -20.71
C ASN A 137 28.66 2.68 -19.68
N PRO A 138 29.98 2.39 -19.61
CA PRO A 138 30.53 1.38 -18.71
C PRO A 138 30.42 1.76 -17.23
N ILE A 139 30.30 3.05 -16.93
CA ILE A 139 30.08 3.58 -15.59
C ILE A 139 28.58 3.76 -15.32
N ALA A 140 28.21 3.73 -14.04
CA ALA A 140 26.86 4.13 -13.63
C ALA A 140 26.59 5.58 -14.07
N ALA A 141 25.36 5.87 -14.49
CA ALA A 141 24.98 7.23 -14.81
C ALA A 141 25.20 8.13 -13.58
N PRO A 142 25.69 9.37 -13.76
CA PRO A 142 25.82 10.31 -12.66
C PRO A 142 24.45 10.56 -12.03
N GLY A 143 24.41 10.66 -10.71
CA GLY A 143 23.18 11.03 -10.01
C GLY A 143 22.68 12.42 -10.44
N PRO A 144 21.38 12.71 -10.30
CA PRO A 144 20.83 14.01 -10.65
C PRO A 144 21.53 15.14 -9.89
N GLY A 145 21.64 16.30 -10.52
CA GLY A 145 22.32 17.48 -9.95
C GLY A 145 23.85 17.44 -9.93
N VAL A 146 24.51 16.34 -10.30
CA VAL A 146 25.98 16.25 -10.35
C VAL A 146 26.54 17.21 -11.41
N PHE A 147 27.46 18.09 -10.99
CA PHE A 147 27.99 19.22 -11.77
C PHE A 147 26.94 20.26 -12.23
N ALA A 148 25.68 20.13 -11.83
CA ALA A 148 24.66 21.15 -12.08
C ALA A 148 24.69 22.22 -10.98
N GLY A 149 24.19 23.42 -11.29
CA GLY A 149 24.10 24.51 -10.31
C GLY A 149 23.06 24.30 -9.20
N ARG A 150 22.35 23.16 -9.17
CA ARG A 150 21.27 22.85 -8.22
C ARG A 150 21.27 21.37 -7.87
N ASN A 151 21.22 21.06 -6.58
CA ASN A 151 21.04 19.70 -6.07
C ASN A 151 19.53 19.38 -6.00
N SER A 152 18.97 18.81 -7.07
CA SER A 152 17.57 18.39 -7.15
C SER A 152 17.41 17.16 -8.01
N ALA A 153 16.50 16.26 -7.64
CA ALA A 153 16.16 15.06 -8.40
C ALA A 153 15.50 15.36 -9.76
N ALA A 154 15.03 16.58 -9.99
CA ALA A 154 14.49 17.04 -11.27
C ALA A 154 15.55 17.70 -12.17
N THR A 155 16.74 18.01 -11.63
CA THR A 155 17.82 18.65 -12.41
C THR A 155 18.74 17.58 -12.99
N PRO A 156 18.91 17.51 -14.32
CA PRO A 156 19.84 16.56 -14.93
C PRO A 156 21.29 16.90 -14.55
N ALA A 157 22.13 15.87 -14.39
CA ALA A 157 23.57 16.06 -14.26
C ALA A 157 24.16 16.67 -15.54
N LEU A 158 25.25 17.42 -15.38
CA LEU A 158 26.04 17.94 -16.50
C LEU A 158 27.26 17.07 -16.75
N LEU A 159 27.52 16.83 -18.03
CA LEU A 159 28.73 16.17 -18.52
C LEU A 159 29.91 17.16 -18.51
N PRO A 160 31.16 16.69 -18.64
CA PRO A 160 32.33 17.56 -18.66
C PRO A 160 32.33 18.60 -19.80
N ASP A 161 31.54 18.38 -20.85
CA ASP A 161 31.32 19.30 -21.97
C ASP A 161 30.19 20.32 -21.71
N GLY A 162 29.56 20.26 -20.53
CA GLY A 162 28.41 21.08 -20.16
C GLY A 162 27.08 20.64 -20.75
N SER A 163 27.03 19.52 -21.49
CA SER A 163 25.77 18.95 -21.99
C SER A 163 25.03 18.19 -20.87
N MET A 164 23.72 18.03 -21.03
CA MET A 164 22.90 17.32 -20.03
C MET A 164 23.06 15.81 -20.19
N ALA A 165 23.15 15.08 -19.08
CA ALA A 165 23.07 13.63 -19.05
C ALA A 165 21.59 13.19 -18.91
N PRO A 166 20.89 12.80 -20.00
CA PRO A 166 19.44 12.52 -19.97
C PRO A 166 19.07 11.28 -19.15
N THR A 167 20.05 10.39 -18.89
CA THR A 167 19.87 9.19 -18.07
C THR A 167 19.99 9.43 -16.56
N SER A 168 20.34 10.65 -16.16
CA SER A 168 20.55 11.04 -14.76
C SER A 168 19.23 11.29 -14.00
N VAL A 169 18.14 11.57 -14.72
CA VAL A 169 16.81 11.88 -14.17
C VAL A 169 15.76 10.84 -14.60
N SER A 170 14.78 10.57 -13.74
CA SER A 170 13.70 9.60 -14.03
C SER A 170 12.84 10.05 -15.21
N ARG A 171 12.44 9.12 -16.09
CA ARG A 171 11.56 9.40 -17.24
C ARG A 171 10.23 10.04 -16.83
N VAL A 172 9.72 9.71 -15.64
CA VAL A 172 8.48 10.29 -15.10
C VAL A 172 8.66 11.77 -14.80
N LEU A 173 9.78 12.15 -14.16
CA LEU A 173 10.09 13.54 -13.85
C LEU A 173 10.44 14.35 -15.10
N GLN A 174 11.07 13.72 -16.10
CA GLN A 174 11.32 14.35 -17.40
C GLN A 174 10.01 14.69 -18.12
N ALA A 175 9.02 13.78 -18.09
CA ALA A 175 7.73 14.01 -18.73
C ALA A 175 6.96 15.16 -18.07
N GLU A 176 7.03 15.27 -16.74
CA GLU A 176 6.40 16.35 -15.99
C GLU A 176 7.09 17.71 -16.23
N ALA A 177 8.43 17.72 -16.27
CA ALA A 177 9.20 18.93 -16.57
C ALA A 177 8.97 19.47 -18.00
N TYR A 178 8.71 18.58 -18.98
CA TYR A 178 8.38 18.96 -20.36
C TYR A 178 6.90 19.35 -20.54
N ALA A 179 6.01 18.91 -19.65
CA ALA A 179 4.59 19.28 -19.66
C ALA A 179 4.34 20.67 -19.04
N ALA A 180 5.29 21.21 -18.27
CA ALA A 180 5.22 22.55 -17.71
C ALA A 180 5.51 23.62 -18.79
N PRO A 181 4.64 24.63 -18.99
CA PRO A 181 4.85 25.64 -20.01
C PRO A 181 6.05 26.55 -19.68
N SER A 182 7.04 26.54 -20.57
CA SER A 182 8.05 27.58 -20.83
C SER A 182 8.91 28.09 -19.66
N GLN A 183 9.70 27.22 -19.03
CA GLN A 183 10.97 27.63 -18.42
C GLN A 183 12.08 26.64 -18.80
N GLY A 184 12.71 26.86 -19.95
CA GLY A 184 13.90 26.10 -20.34
C GLY A 184 15.06 26.33 -19.36
N PRO A 185 15.95 25.36 -19.16
CA PRO A 185 17.09 25.52 -18.26
C PRO A 185 17.99 26.64 -18.79
N SER A 186 18.10 27.73 -18.04
CA SER A 186 19.07 28.79 -18.33
C SER A 186 20.47 28.23 -18.04
N VAL A 187 21.14 27.80 -19.11
CA VAL A 187 22.57 27.51 -19.07
C VAL A 187 23.26 28.84 -18.79
N VAL A 188 23.64 29.07 -17.54
CA VAL A 188 24.50 30.22 -17.17
C VAL A 188 25.88 29.95 -17.76
N ARG A 189 26.06 30.41 -19.00
CA ARG A 189 27.35 30.45 -19.69
C ARG A 189 28.16 31.55 -19.02
N GLY A 190 28.88 31.18 -17.95
CA GLY A 190 29.79 32.07 -17.23
C GLY A 190 30.81 32.64 -18.20
N ALA A 191 30.69 33.93 -18.48
CA ALA A 191 31.63 34.71 -19.25
C ALA A 191 32.98 34.74 -18.51
N ILE A 192 33.97 34.09 -19.11
CA ILE A 192 35.38 34.37 -18.83
C ILE A 192 35.71 35.66 -19.58
N SER A 193 35.47 36.81 -18.95
CA SER A 193 36.02 38.09 -19.41
C SER A 193 37.00 38.62 -18.38
N HIS A 194 38.27 38.54 -18.75
CA HIS A 194 39.36 39.29 -18.17
C HIS A 194 38.95 40.74 -17.88
N THR A 195 39.20 41.22 -16.66
CA THR A 195 39.44 42.64 -16.40
C THR A 195 40.55 42.73 -15.38
N ALA A 196 41.73 43.08 -15.89
CA ALA A 196 42.83 43.62 -15.12
C ALA A 196 42.60 45.13 -14.92
N ALA A 197 43.02 45.62 -13.74
CA ALA A 197 43.14 47.00 -13.25
C ALA A 197 42.28 47.15 -11.97
N GLY A 198 42.79 47.59 -10.81
CA GLY A 198 44.04 48.24 -10.49
C GLY A 198 44.34 48.10 -8.99
N ARG A 199 45.47 48.69 -8.63
CA ARG A 199 46.32 48.48 -7.46
C ARG A 199 45.91 49.37 -6.27
N ASP A 200 46.48 49.01 -5.13
CA ASP A 200 46.81 49.85 -3.95
C ASP A 200 45.63 50.26 -3.03
N THR A 201 45.73 50.36 -1.71
CA THR A 201 46.65 49.93 -0.63
C THR A 201 45.87 50.15 0.68
N ASP A 202 46.40 49.63 1.80
CA ASP A 202 46.15 50.09 3.19
C ASP A 202 44.78 49.68 3.78
N GLU A 203 44.58 49.42 5.07
CA GLU A 203 45.40 49.36 6.28
C GLU A 203 44.48 48.69 7.34
N ASP A 204 45.05 48.41 8.52
CA ASP A 204 44.35 48.26 9.80
C ASP A 204 43.94 46.87 10.30
N ALA A 205 44.81 46.42 11.21
CA ALA A 205 44.56 45.52 12.30
C ALA A 205 43.70 46.17 13.39
N GLU A 206 42.78 45.40 13.98
CA GLU A 206 42.29 45.50 15.36
C GLU A 206 41.75 44.10 15.72
N SER A 207 42.31 43.32 16.65
CA SER A 207 42.40 43.50 18.11
C SER A 207 41.03 43.57 18.81
N GLY A 208 40.76 42.60 19.69
CA GLY A 208 39.59 42.52 20.58
C GLY A 208 39.09 41.07 20.68
N GLU A 209 39.73 40.17 21.43
CA GLU A 209 39.71 40.07 22.90
C GLU A 209 38.29 39.99 23.49
N GLY A 210 37.95 38.83 24.07
CA GLY A 210 37.27 38.81 25.36
C GLY A 210 35.92 38.10 25.51
N VAL A 211 35.96 37.00 26.29
CA VAL A 211 35.15 36.80 27.51
C VAL A 211 33.80 36.04 27.39
N HIS A 212 33.85 34.79 27.92
CA HIS A 212 32.93 34.11 28.85
C HIS A 212 31.42 34.01 28.53
N ARG A 213 30.94 32.80 28.23
CA ARG A 213 30.42 31.79 29.18
C ARG A 213 29.98 30.52 28.46
#